data_AF-A0A7G9YTW9-F1
#
_entry.id   AF-A0A7G9YTW9-F1
#
_cell.length_a   1.000
_cell.length_b   1.000
_cell.length_c   1.000
_cell.angle_alpha   90.00
_cell.angle_beta   90.00
_cell.angle_gamma   90.00
#
_symmetry.space_group_name_H-M   'P 1'
#
loop_
_entity.id
_entity.type
_entity.pdbx_description
1 polymer ?
#
loop_
_entity_poly.entity_id
_entity_poly.type
_entity_poly.pdbx_seq_one_letter_code
_entity_poly.pdbx_strand_id
1 'polypeptide(L)'
;MEARDKERIRSDCVQLLREVGCDESVVKHCIAVAELALELALDYNRRENRARSRGHGHDSVNEKLVFTGALLHDIGRARSHGLNHGFVGGEIAKELGLEEPVVRIIQRHIGAGITAEEAKEMGLPPVNFMPDTREEKIVACADNLIDGTRRTGIEEAIEDLKAKFGEAHPSINRTKKLYEEVMGR
;
A
#
# COMPACT_ATOMS: atom_id res chain seq x y z
N MET A 1 -9.31 -6.20 -14.46
CA MET A 1 -9.64 -4.78 -14.66
C MET A 1 -9.45 -4.45 -16.13
N GLU A 2 -10.43 -3.82 -16.76
CA GLU A 2 -10.34 -3.40 -18.17
C GLU A 2 -9.22 -2.40 -18.38
N ALA A 3 -8.52 -2.49 -19.52
CA ALA A 3 -7.39 -1.60 -19.84
C ALA A 3 -7.78 -0.11 -19.82
N ARG A 4 -8.97 0.21 -20.32
CA ARG A 4 -9.52 1.57 -20.32
C ARG A 4 -9.76 2.13 -18.92
N ASP A 5 -10.25 1.30 -18.00
CA ASP A 5 -10.45 1.71 -16.61
C ASP A 5 -9.10 1.95 -15.93
N LYS A 6 -8.12 1.08 -16.18
CA LYS A 6 -6.75 1.23 -15.66
C LYS A 6 -6.11 2.55 -16.11
N GLU A 7 -6.21 2.87 -17.39
CA GLU A 7 -5.64 4.10 -17.96
C GLU A 7 -6.30 5.34 -17.38
N ARG A 8 -7.65 5.36 -17.31
CA ARG A 8 -8.40 6.47 -16.70
C ARG A 8 -8.00 6.68 -15.24
N ILE A 9 -8.07 5.64 -14.41
CA ILE A 9 -7.71 5.71 -12.98
C ILE A 9 -6.28 6.22 -12.80
N ARG A 10 -5.33 5.71 -13.60
CA ARG A 10 -3.94 6.16 -13.55
C ARG A 10 -3.82 7.64 -13.87
N SER A 11 -4.46 8.10 -14.96
CA SER A 11 -4.41 9.50 -15.37
C SER A 11 -4.95 10.42 -14.27
N ASP A 12 -6.13 10.09 -13.73
CA ASP A 12 -6.80 10.89 -12.70
C ASP A 12 -5.95 10.97 -11.42
N CYS A 13 -5.41 9.83 -10.95
CA CYS A 13 -4.59 9.81 -9.73
C CYS A 13 -3.24 10.53 -9.92
N VAL A 14 -2.59 10.36 -11.07
CA VAL A 14 -1.32 11.04 -11.37
C VAL A 14 -1.52 12.55 -11.46
N GLN A 15 -2.62 13.00 -12.05
CA GLN A 15 -2.99 14.41 -12.04
C GLN A 15 -3.18 14.91 -10.61
N LEU A 16 -3.92 14.17 -9.78
CA LEU A 16 -4.16 14.53 -8.39
C LEU A 16 -2.87 14.64 -7.58
N LEU A 17 -1.96 13.67 -7.69
CA LEU A 17 -0.64 13.71 -7.03
C LEU A 17 0.14 14.97 -7.41
N ARG A 18 0.12 15.36 -8.68
CA ARG A 18 0.79 16.57 -9.16
C ARG A 18 0.14 17.84 -8.65
N GLU A 19 -1.20 17.89 -8.64
CA GLU A 19 -1.97 19.04 -8.16
C GLU A 19 -1.75 19.30 -6.66
N VAL A 20 -1.59 18.25 -5.86
CA VAL A 20 -1.26 18.42 -4.43
C VAL A 20 0.21 18.75 -4.19
N GLY A 21 1.07 18.63 -5.21
CA GLY A 21 2.48 19.00 -5.15
C GLY A 21 3.46 17.86 -4.82
N CYS A 22 3.10 16.60 -5.09
CA CYS A 22 4.07 15.50 -4.99
C CYS A 22 5.15 15.60 -6.07
N ASP A 23 6.41 15.35 -5.69
CA ASP A 23 7.54 15.29 -6.61
C ASP A 23 7.38 14.16 -7.64
N GLU A 24 7.97 14.34 -8.83
CA GLU A 24 7.91 13.33 -9.90
C GLU A 24 8.54 11.98 -9.49
N SER A 25 9.47 11.95 -8.54
CA SER A 25 9.99 10.70 -7.99
C SER A 25 8.92 9.94 -7.20
N VAL A 26 8.08 10.63 -6.42
CA VAL A 26 6.96 10.04 -5.68
C VAL A 26 5.92 9.53 -6.68
N VAL A 27 5.56 10.33 -7.69
CA VAL A 27 4.62 9.91 -8.75
C VAL A 27 5.08 8.62 -9.43
N LYS A 28 6.35 8.52 -9.81
CA LYS A 28 6.92 7.32 -10.43
C LYS A 28 6.91 6.12 -9.48
N HIS A 29 7.21 6.34 -8.21
CA HIS A 29 7.14 5.31 -7.18
C HIS A 29 5.72 4.77 -7.03
N CYS A 30 4.72 5.63 -6.85
CA CYS A 30 3.32 5.23 -6.75
C CYS A 30 2.83 4.46 -7.97
N ILE A 31 3.27 4.83 -9.19
CA ILE A 31 2.96 4.06 -10.41
C ILE A 31 3.55 2.65 -10.34
N ALA A 32 4.83 2.52 -9.95
CA ALA A 32 5.50 1.21 -9.84
C ALA A 32 4.81 0.31 -8.80
N VAL A 33 4.47 0.87 -7.63
CA VAL A 33 3.73 0.17 -6.57
C VAL A 33 2.35 -0.26 -7.07
N ALA A 34 1.62 0.61 -7.77
CA ALA A 34 0.29 0.28 -8.29
C ALA A 34 0.31 -0.83 -9.34
N GLU A 35 1.31 -0.87 -10.21
CA GLU A 35 1.46 -1.98 -11.16
C GLU A 35 1.67 -3.31 -10.45
N LEU A 36 2.55 -3.36 -9.45
CA LEU A 36 2.78 -4.56 -8.65
C LEU A 36 1.55 -4.95 -7.82
N ALA A 37 0.90 -3.99 -7.16
CA ALA A 37 -0.30 -4.23 -6.36
C ALA A 37 -1.43 -4.83 -7.21
N LEU A 38 -1.62 -4.34 -8.44
CA LEU A 38 -2.60 -4.90 -9.36
C LEU A 38 -2.22 -6.32 -9.82
N GLU A 39 -0.94 -6.59 -10.09
CA GLU A 39 -0.46 -7.94 -10.40
C GLU A 39 -0.81 -8.92 -9.26
N LEU A 40 -0.53 -8.54 -8.02
CA LEU A 40 -0.80 -9.33 -6.82
C LEU A 40 -2.31 -9.55 -6.61
N ALA A 41 -3.14 -8.51 -6.79
CA ALA A 41 -4.59 -8.62 -6.69
C ALA A 41 -5.19 -9.56 -7.75
N LEU A 42 -4.71 -9.47 -8.99
CA LEU A 42 -5.14 -10.37 -10.07
C LEU A 42 -4.73 -11.82 -9.77
N ASP A 43 -3.52 -12.03 -9.24
CA ASP A 43 -3.09 -13.37 -8.86
C ASP A 43 -3.92 -13.95 -7.72
N TYR A 44 -4.18 -13.16 -6.67
CA TYR A 44 -5.07 -13.53 -5.58
C TYR A 44 -6.44 -13.94 -6.11
N ASN A 45 -7.08 -13.10 -6.91
CA ASN A 45 -8.39 -13.40 -7.49
C ASN A 45 -8.38 -14.69 -8.34
N ARG A 46 -7.31 -14.94 -9.11
CA ARG A 46 -7.17 -16.21 -9.84
C ARG A 46 -7.06 -17.42 -8.91
N ARG A 47 -6.29 -17.33 -7.83
CA ARG A 47 -6.15 -18.40 -6.82
C ARG A 47 -7.48 -18.68 -6.14
N GLU A 48 -8.18 -17.64 -5.69
CA GLU A 48 -9.49 -17.79 -5.05
C GLU A 48 -10.57 -18.33 -6.01
N ASN A 49 -10.55 -17.93 -7.29
CA ASN A 49 -11.44 -18.53 -8.30
C ASN A 49 -11.22 -20.04 -8.45
N ARG A 50 -9.95 -20.47 -8.50
CA ARG A 50 -9.59 -21.89 -8.57
C ARG A 50 -9.93 -22.64 -7.29
N ALA A 51 -9.77 -22.02 -6.14
CA ALA A 51 -10.21 -22.57 -4.86
C ALA A 51 -11.72 -22.76 -4.87
N ARG A 52 -12.49 -21.75 -5.29
CA ARG A 52 -13.96 -21.77 -5.29
C ARG A 52 -14.53 -22.86 -6.18
N SER A 53 -13.88 -23.13 -7.33
CA SER A 53 -14.23 -24.28 -8.18
C SER A 53 -14.03 -25.65 -7.52
N ARG A 54 -13.30 -25.72 -6.40
CA ARG A 54 -13.06 -26.92 -5.58
C ARG A 54 -13.84 -26.93 -4.27
N GLY A 55 -14.75 -25.97 -4.06
CA GLY A 55 -15.61 -25.91 -2.87
C GLY A 55 -14.98 -25.26 -1.63
N HIS A 56 -13.85 -24.57 -1.78
CA HIS A 56 -13.22 -23.77 -0.72
C HIS A 56 -12.82 -22.38 -1.25
N GLY A 57 -12.43 -21.43 -0.42
CA GLY A 57 -11.92 -20.12 -0.89
C GLY A 57 -12.66 -18.91 -0.34
N HIS A 58 -12.04 -17.77 -0.49
CA HIS A 58 -12.47 -16.47 0.02
C HIS A 58 -13.05 -15.59 -1.09
N ASP A 59 -13.60 -14.45 -0.68
CA ASP A 59 -14.06 -13.42 -1.61
C ASP A 59 -12.90 -12.81 -2.39
N SER A 60 -13.19 -12.41 -3.63
CA SER A 60 -12.26 -11.68 -4.47
C SER A 60 -11.98 -10.28 -3.93
N VAL A 61 -10.78 -9.78 -4.14
CA VAL A 61 -10.41 -8.39 -3.86
C VAL A 61 -10.86 -7.44 -4.96
N ASN A 62 -11.14 -6.20 -4.58
CA ASN A 62 -11.48 -5.13 -5.52
C ASN A 62 -10.23 -4.55 -6.19
N GLU A 63 -9.97 -4.98 -7.42
CA GLU A 63 -8.81 -4.55 -8.23
C GLU A 63 -8.74 -3.04 -8.45
N LYS A 64 -9.90 -2.35 -8.61
CA LYS A 64 -9.94 -0.90 -8.79
C LYS A 64 -9.54 -0.17 -7.52
N LEU A 65 -10.00 -0.67 -6.37
CA LEU A 65 -9.64 -0.12 -5.06
C LEU A 65 -8.15 -0.31 -4.79
N VAL A 66 -7.61 -1.51 -5.03
CA VAL A 66 -6.16 -1.78 -4.87
C VAL A 66 -5.34 -0.84 -5.75
N PHE A 67 -5.69 -0.72 -7.03
CA PHE A 67 -4.93 0.11 -7.97
C PHE A 67 -5.01 1.60 -7.62
N THR A 68 -6.19 2.10 -7.26
CA THR A 68 -6.39 3.51 -6.85
C THR A 68 -5.67 3.81 -5.54
N GLY A 69 -5.83 2.94 -4.53
CA GLY A 69 -5.17 3.07 -3.24
C GLY A 69 -3.65 3.03 -3.36
N ALA A 70 -3.10 2.16 -4.19
CA ALA A 70 -1.66 2.11 -4.47
C ALA A 70 -1.14 3.33 -5.23
N LEU A 71 -1.92 3.90 -6.16
CA LEU A 71 -1.53 5.14 -6.84
C LEU A 71 -1.48 6.34 -5.90
N LEU A 72 -2.31 6.35 -4.85
CA LEU A 72 -2.45 7.49 -3.94
C LEU A 72 -1.80 7.27 -2.58
N HIS A 73 -1.21 6.10 -2.32
CA HIS A 73 -0.73 5.70 -0.98
C HIS A 73 0.22 6.73 -0.37
N ASP A 74 1.04 7.36 -1.21
CA ASP A 74 2.09 8.29 -0.81
C ASP A 74 1.70 9.77 -1.01
N ILE A 75 0.42 10.09 -1.22
CA ILE A 75 -0.07 11.47 -1.43
C ILE A 75 0.32 12.42 -0.29
N GLY A 76 0.52 11.89 0.92
CA GLY A 76 1.02 12.65 2.06
C GLY A 76 2.42 13.22 1.89
N ARG A 77 3.22 12.72 0.94
CA ARG A 77 4.54 13.24 0.60
C ARG A 77 4.52 14.67 0.08
N ALA A 78 3.38 15.16 -0.39
CA ALA A 78 3.16 16.56 -0.71
C ALA A 78 3.35 17.50 0.50
N ARG A 79 3.11 17.01 1.73
CA ARG A 79 3.15 17.83 2.96
C ARG A 79 4.07 17.26 4.04
N SER A 80 4.58 16.03 3.90
CA SER A 80 5.50 15.43 4.87
C SER A 80 6.55 14.49 4.27
N HIS A 81 7.79 14.65 4.71
CA HIS A 81 8.90 13.76 4.40
C HIS A 81 9.19 12.72 5.50
N GLY A 82 8.45 12.77 6.62
CA GLY A 82 8.61 11.83 7.74
C GLY A 82 7.78 10.54 7.60
N LEU A 83 7.82 9.70 8.64
CA LEU A 83 6.99 8.49 8.75
C LEU A 83 5.50 8.79 8.99
N ASN A 84 5.12 10.05 9.21
CA ASN A 84 3.73 10.47 9.35
C ASN A 84 3.03 10.72 8.00
N HIS A 85 3.70 10.54 6.85
CA HIS A 85 3.10 10.82 5.53
C HIS A 85 1.85 9.99 5.26
N GLY A 86 1.73 8.75 5.74
CA GLY A 86 0.49 7.97 5.64
C GLY A 86 -0.68 8.62 6.37
N PHE A 87 -0.47 9.10 7.61
CA PHE A 87 -1.50 9.84 8.35
C PHE A 87 -1.88 11.14 7.63
N VAL A 88 -0.89 11.95 7.26
CA VAL A 88 -1.08 13.22 6.53
C VAL A 88 -1.77 12.99 5.20
N GLY A 89 -1.41 11.93 4.48
CA GLY A 89 -2.02 11.55 3.21
C GLY A 89 -3.49 11.17 3.37
N GLY A 90 -3.85 10.50 4.48
CA GLY A 90 -5.25 10.23 4.80
C GLY A 90 -6.07 11.50 5.02
N GLU A 91 -5.49 12.51 5.67
CA GLU A 91 -6.17 13.80 5.86
C GLU A 91 -6.32 14.55 4.54
N ILE A 92 -5.27 14.56 3.68
CA ILE A 92 -5.36 15.11 2.32
C ILE A 92 -6.46 14.39 1.51
N ALA A 93 -6.51 13.06 1.57
CA ALA A 93 -7.50 12.27 0.86
C ALA A 93 -8.94 12.58 1.30
N LYS A 94 -9.16 12.80 2.60
CA LYS A 94 -10.46 13.25 3.13
C LYS A 94 -10.82 14.67 2.68
N GLU A 95 -9.87 15.61 2.70
CA GLU A 95 -10.05 16.98 2.20
C GLU A 95 -10.49 16.98 0.71
N LEU A 96 -9.96 16.04 -0.07
CA LEU A 96 -10.27 15.85 -1.49
C LEU A 96 -11.57 15.05 -1.75
N GLY A 97 -12.24 14.58 -0.70
CA GLY A 97 -13.49 13.81 -0.82
C GLY A 97 -13.30 12.39 -1.36
N LEU A 98 -12.11 11.80 -1.20
CA LEU A 98 -11.87 10.41 -1.59
C LEU A 98 -12.63 9.44 -0.68
N GLU A 99 -13.02 8.30 -1.23
CA GLU A 99 -13.77 7.29 -0.49
C GLU A 99 -12.96 6.70 0.66
N GLU A 100 -13.63 6.41 1.78
CA GLU A 100 -13.01 5.88 3.01
C GLU A 100 -12.11 4.65 2.79
N PRO A 101 -12.44 3.68 1.91
CA PRO A 101 -11.54 2.56 1.64
C PRO A 101 -10.18 3.00 1.06
N VAL A 102 -10.13 4.06 0.25
CA VAL A 102 -8.88 4.63 -0.27
C VAL A 102 -8.11 5.33 0.84
N VAL A 103 -8.80 6.14 1.65
CA VAL A 103 -8.22 6.82 2.83
C VAL A 103 -7.55 5.81 3.76
N ARG A 104 -8.20 4.68 4.05
CA ARG A 104 -7.66 3.63 4.91
C ARG A 104 -6.41 2.97 4.31
N ILE A 105 -6.39 2.71 3.01
CA ILE A 105 -5.17 2.20 2.34
C ILE A 105 -4.01 3.18 2.53
N ILE A 106 -4.24 4.47 2.29
CA ILE A 106 -3.23 5.53 2.46
C ILE A 106 -2.73 5.58 3.91
N GLN A 107 -3.60 5.48 4.90
CA GLN A 107 -3.18 5.57 6.31
C GLN A 107 -2.44 4.34 6.83
N ARG A 108 -2.60 3.18 6.17
CA ARG A 108 -2.16 1.88 6.69
C ARG A 108 -1.02 1.24 5.88
N HIS A 109 -0.56 1.88 4.81
CA HIS A 109 0.45 1.28 3.92
C HIS A 109 1.86 1.23 4.53
N ILE A 110 2.19 2.12 5.47
CA ILE A 110 3.59 2.30 5.92
C ILE A 110 4.14 1.00 6.51
N GLY A 111 5.18 0.48 5.87
CA GLY A 111 5.76 -0.80 6.25
C GLY A 111 4.72 -1.91 6.18
N ALA A 112 4.54 -2.65 7.28
CA ALA A 112 3.46 -3.63 7.43
C ALA A 112 2.44 -3.18 8.49
N GLY A 113 2.24 -1.86 8.58
CA GLY A 113 1.39 -1.20 9.55
C GLY A 113 2.14 -0.63 10.75
N ILE A 114 1.45 0.24 11.48
CA ILE A 114 1.91 0.90 12.70
C ILE A 114 0.87 0.65 13.80
N THR A 115 1.28 0.15 14.97
CA THR A 115 0.35 -0.06 16.10
C THR A 115 -0.07 1.25 16.74
N ALA A 116 -1.10 1.24 17.58
CA ALA A 116 -1.52 2.45 18.30
C ALA A 116 -0.44 2.97 19.25
N GLU A 117 0.34 2.07 19.86
CA GLU A 117 1.48 2.39 20.71
C GLU A 117 2.62 3.01 19.90
N GLU A 118 3.00 2.40 18.77
CA GLU A 118 4.03 2.95 17.86
C GLU A 118 3.60 4.33 17.34
N ALA A 119 2.32 4.48 16.94
CA ALA A 119 1.78 5.75 16.51
C ALA A 119 1.90 6.84 17.60
N LYS A 120 1.57 6.49 18.85
CA LYS A 120 1.73 7.39 20.00
C LYS A 120 3.18 7.81 20.21
N GLU A 121 4.12 6.86 20.15
CA GLU A 121 5.56 7.13 20.28
C GLU A 121 6.09 8.05 19.16
N MET A 122 5.48 7.98 17.98
CA MET A 122 5.76 8.85 16.83
C MET A 122 5.04 10.22 16.89
N GLY A 123 4.27 10.49 17.94
CA GLY A 123 3.49 11.73 18.09
C GLY A 123 2.26 11.80 17.17
N LEU A 124 1.82 10.67 16.62
CA LEU A 124 0.58 10.54 15.86
C LEU A 124 -0.61 10.30 16.80
N PRO A 125 -1.86 10.48 16.32
CA PRO A 125 -3.03 9.98 17.03
C PRO A 125 -2.85 8.50 17.36
N PRO A 126 -3.16 8.06 18.61
CA PRO A 126 -2.96 6.69 19.07
C PRO A 126 -4.01 5.75 18.48
N VAL A 127 -3.98 5.60 17.16
CA VAL A 127 -4.91 4.80 16.35
C VAL A 127 -4.12 3.67 15.72
N ASN A 128 -4.78 2.53 15.57
CA ASN A 128 -4.18 1.37 14.93
C ASN A 128 -4.17 1.55 13.40
N PHE A 129 -2.97 1.68 12.83
CA PHE A 129 -2.73 1.80 11.39
C PHE A 129 -2.26 0.47 10.77
N MET A 130 -2.60 -0.66 11.37
CA MET A 130 -2.32 -1.97 10.80
C MET A 130 -3.26 -2.26 9.61
N PRO A 131 -2.74 -2.78 8.48
CA PRO A 131 -3.56 -3.32 7.39
C PRO A 131 -4.51 -4.40 7.88
N ASP A 132 -5.78 -4.26 7.54
CA ASP A 132 -6.88 -5.11 7.97
C ASP A 132 -7.47 -5.87 6.78
N THR A 133 -7.92 -5.13 5.76
CA THR A 133 -8.51 -5.72 4.55
C THR A 133 -7.45 -6.33 3.65
N ARG A 134 -7.88 -7.22 2.75
CA ARG A 134 -6.99 -7.81 1.74
C ARG A 134 -6.41 -6.75 0.81
N GLU A 135 -7.20 -5.75 0.44
CA GLU A 135 -6.75 -4.63 -0.38
C GLU A 135 -5.66 -3.81 0.32
N GLU A 136 -5.86 -3.44 1.59
CA GLU A 136 -4.86 -2.74 2.41
C GLU A 136 -3.55 -3.54 2.47
N LYS A 137 -3.64 -4.85 2.72
CA LYS A 137 -2.49 -5.76 2.82
C LYS A 137 -1.72 -5.89 1.51
N ILE A 138 -2.43 -5.99 0.37
CA ILE A 138 -1.79 -6.06 -0.95
C ILE A 138 -1.01 -4.79 -1.25
N VAL A 139 -1.59 -3.61 -0.96
CA VAL A 139 -0.90 -2.33 -1.22
C VAL A 139 0.33 -2.18 -0.33
N ALA A 140 0.19 -2.42 0.98
CA ALA A 140 1.33 -2.39 1.91
C ALA A 140 2.44 -3.39 1.49
N CYS A 141 2.07 -4.60 1.07
CA CYS A 141 3.03 -5.58 0.58
C CYS A 141 3.75 -5.12 -0.70
N ALA A 142 2.99 -4.57 -1.67
CA ALA A 142 3.56 -4.07 -2.91
C ALA A 142 4.53 -2.91 -2.66
N ASP A 143 4.18 -1.98 -1.78
CA ASP A 143 5.02 -0.84 -1.40
C ASP A 143 6.38 -1.31 -0.83
N ASN A 144 6.36 -2.25 0.11
CA ASN A 144 7.59 -2.83 0.68
C ASN A 144 8.50 -3.52 -0.35
N LEU A 145 7.95 -3.95 -1.49
CA LEU A 145 8.68 -4.65 -2.55
C LEU A 145 9.15 -3.72 -3.67
N ILE A 146 8.95 -2.40 -3.54
CA ILE A 146 9.44 -1.41 -4.50
C ILE A 146 10.43 -0.46 -3.82
N ASP A 147 11.69 -0.52 -4.27
CA ASP A 147 12.72 0.46 -3.92
C ASP A 147 12.81 1.53 -5.02
N GLY A 148 12.29 2.74 -4.74
CA GLY A 148 12.12 3.81 -5.71
C GLY A 148 11.14 3.40 -6.81
N THR A 149 11.64 2.83 -7.90
CA THR A 149 10.80 2.26 -8.99
C THR A 149 11.17 0.82 -9.32
N ARG A 150 12.11 0.22 -8.59
CA ARG A 150 12.65 -1.11 -8.86
C ARG A 150 11.96 -2.13 -7.96
N ARG A 151 11.43 -3.20 -8.56
CA ARG A 151 10.93 -4.34 -7.81
C ARG A 151 12.08 -5.11 -7.18
N THR A 152 11.95 -5.38 -5.89
CA THR A 152 12.90 -6.14 -5.07
C THR A 152 12.33 -7.51 -4.68
N GLY A 153 13.19 -8.34 -4.09
CA GLY A 153 12.77 -9.55 -3.37
C GLY A 153 12.45 -9.24 -1.90
N ILE A 154 11.76 -10.17 -1.23
CA ILE A 154 11.44 -10.01 0.20
C ILE A 154 12.71 -9.95 1.07
N GLU A 155 13.75 -10.69 0.71
CA GLU A 155 15.03 -10.67 1.43
C GLU A 155 15.69 -9.29 1.36
N GLU A 156 15.70 -8.68 0.17
CA GLU A 156 16.24 -7.33 -0.04
C GLU A 156 15.42 -6.27 0.71
N ALA A 157 14.08 -6.34 0.62
CA ALA A 157 13.20 -5.46 1.37
C ALA A 157 13.42 -5.56 2.90
N ILE A 158 13.68 -6.76 3.41
CA ILE A 158 14.00 -6.99 4.83
C ILE A 158 15.34 -6.36 5.20
N GLU A 159 16.38 -6.50 4.39
CA GLU A 159 17.68 -5.89 4.64
C GLU A 159 17.59 -4.35 4.65
N ASP A 160 16.80 -3.76 3.76
CA ASP A 160 16.54 -2.32 3.75
C ASP A 160 15.81 -1.86 5.02
N LEU A 161 14.82 -2.63 5.50
CA LEU A 161 14.13 -2.33 6.76
C LEU A 161 15.06 -2.43 7.97
N LYS A 162 15.94 -3.43 8.02
CA LYS A 162 16.96 -3.57 9.06
C LYS A 162 17.93 -2.40 9.05
N ALA A 163 18.37 -1.96 7.87
CA ALA A 163 19.27 -0.82 7.74
C ALA A 163 18.59 0.49 8.19
N LYS A 164 17.29 0.65 7.93
CA LYS A 164 16.52 1.86 8.29
C LYS A 164 16.12 1.90 9.77
N PHE A 165 15.73 0.77 10.36
CA PHE A 165 15.07 0.73 11.67
C PHE A 165 15.79 -0.13 12.73
N GLY A 166 16.84 -0.85 12.34
CA GLY A 166 17.58 -1.78 13.19
C GLY A 166 17.12 -3.23 13.08
N GLU A 167 18.02 -4.17 13.35
CA GLU A 167 17.81 -5.62 13.14
C GLU A 167 16.66 -6.22 13.95
N ALA A 168 16.36 -5.66 15.12
CA ALA A 168 15.33 -6.15 16.03
C ALA A 168 13.97 -5.45 15.84
N HIS A 169 13.82 -4.57 14.84
CA HIS A 169 12.61 -3.78 14.69
C HIS A 169 11.39 -4.67 14.36
N PRO A 170 10.24 -4.52 15.07
CA PRO A 170 9.07 -5.39 14.88
C PRO A 170 8.51 -5.40 13.44
N SER A 171 8.72 -4.33 12.68
CA SER A 171 8.28 -4.24 11.27
C SER A 171 8.87 -5.35 10.40
N ILE A 172 10.08 -5.85 10.67
CA ILE A 172 10.73 -6.89 9.87
C ILE A 172 9.89 -8.17 9.85
N ASN A 173 9.50 -8.64 11.03
CA ASN A 173 8.66 -9.83 11.16
C ASN A 173 7.26 -9.61 10.60
N ARG A 174 6.71 -8.40 10.74
CA ARG A 174 5.40 -8.04 10.16
C ARG A 174 5.44 -8.05 8.64
N THR A 175 6.45 -7.45 8.01
CA THR A 175 6.63 -7.43 6.55
C THR A 175 6.78 -8.84 5.99
N LYS A 176 7.56 -9.71 6.66
CA LYS A 176 7.68 -11.11 6.25
C LYS A 176 6.33 -11.85 6.29
N LYS A 177 5.59 -11.74 7.39
CA LYS A 177 4.27 -12.37 7.54
C LYS A 177 3.27 -11.84 6.53
N LEU A 178 3.27 -10.52 6.30
CA LEU A 178 2.40 -9.88 5.31
C LEU A 178 2.71 -10.39 3.90
N TYR A 179 3.99 -10.53 3.55
CA TYR A 179 4.40 -11.09 2.27
C TYR A 179 3.93 -12.53 2.12
N GLU A 180 4.17 -13.40 3.11
CA GLU A 180 3.69 -14.80 3.10
C GLU A 180 2.16 -14.87 2.92
N GLU A 181 1.42 -14.06 3.67
CA GLU A 181 -0.04 -13.97 3.60
C GLU A 181 -0.53 -13.55 2.20
N VAL A 182 0.05 -12.51 1.61
CA VAL A 182 -0.35 -12.00 0.28
C VAL A 182 0.02 -13.02 -0.82
N MET A 183 1.17 -13.66 -0.70
CA MET A 183 1.65 -14.64 -1.67
C MET A 183 0.98 -16.02 -1.52
N GLY A 184 0.23 -16.24 -0.44
CA GLY A 184 -0.43 -17.53 -0.15
C GLY A 184 0.56 -18.66 0.14
N ARG A 185 1.63 -18.34 0.89
CA ARG A 185 2.70 -19.26 1.28
C ARG A 185 2.60 -19.68 2.74
#